data_AF-O33508-F1
#
_entry.id   AF-O33508-F1
#
_cell.length_a   1.000
_cell.length_b   1.000
_cell.length_c   1.000
_cell.angle_alpha   90.00
_cell.angle_beta   90.00
_cell.angle_gamma   90.00
#
_symmetry.space_group_name_H-M   'P 1'
#
loop_
_entity.id
_entity.type
_entity.pdbx_description
1 polymer ?
#
loop_
_entity_poly.entity_id
_entity_poly.type
_entity_poly.pdbx_seq_one_letter_code
_entity_poly.pdbx_strand_id
1 'polypeptide(L)' 'YFSYNDKIIKILEAEYLNADHHFTAGTVISDKLEIACGSGILRVKKLQQESKKALNIEEFLRGTNILKDTVLK' A
#
# COMPACT_ATOMS: atom_id res chain seq x y z
N TYR A 1 -5.25 7.89 -1.07
CA TYR A 1 -4.39 7.52 -2.22
C TYR A 1 -2.95 7.75 -1.79
N PHE A 2 -1.97 7.25 -2.53
CA PHE A 2 -0.55 7.57 -2.34
C PHE A 2 0.09 7.81 -3.70
N SER A 3 1.23 8.49 -3.69
CA SER A 3 2.10 8.69 -4.84
C SER A 3 3.22 7.65 -4.84
N TYR A 4 3.46 7.03 -5.99
CA TYR A 4 4.58 6.12 -6.19
C TYR A 4 5.00 6.12 -7.66
N ASN A 5 6.29 6.29 -7.93
CA ASN A 5 6.86 6.39 -9.29
C ASN A 5 6.08 7.37 -10.19
N ASP A 6 5.90 8.60 -9.71
CA ASP A 6 5.19 9.71 -10.39
C ASP A 6 3.74 9.41 -10.78
N LYS A 7 3.12 8.41 -10.16
CA LYS A 7 1.73 8.01 -10.39
C LYS A 7 0.91 8.13 -9.13
N ILE A 8 -0.31 8.60 -9.28
CA ILE A 8 -1.32 8.54 -8.21
C ILE A 8 -1.92 7.13 -8.20
N ILE A 9 -1.86 6.48 -7.04
CA ILE A 9 -2.47 5.17 -6.79
C ILE A 9 -3.56 5.30 -5.72
N LYS A 10 -4.80 5.05 -6.13
CA LYS A 10 -5.96 5.06 -5.23
C LYS A 10 -6.05 3.74 -4.49
N ILE A 11 -6.24 3.82 -3.17
CA ILE A 11 -6.64 2.69 -2.34
C ILE A 11 -8.16 2.63 -2.41
N LEU A 12 -8.68 1.55 -2.98
CA LEU A 12 -10.12 1.33 -3.14
C LEU A 12 -10.68 0.43 -2.05
N GLU A 13 -9.86 -0.50 -1.54
CA GLU A 13 -10.22 -1.41 -0.46
C GLU A 13 -8.99 -1.70 0.40
N ALA A 14 -9.14 -1.60 1.71
CA ALA A 14 -8.12 -1.92 2.68
C ALA A 14 -8.76 -2.40 3.99
N GLU A 15 -7.98 -3.11 4.79
CA GLU A 15 -8.33 -3.59 6.12
C GLU A 15 -7.39 -2.96 7.15
N TYR A 16 -7.96 -2.46 8.24
CA TYR A 16 -7.18 -1.99 9.37
C TYR A 16 -6.85 -3.16 10.29
N LEU A 17 -5.57 -3.30 10.63
CA LEU A 17 -5.08 -4.26 11.62
C LEU A 17 -4.65 -3.49 12.85
N ASN A 18 -5.30 -3.80 13.98
CA ASN A 18 -4.90 -3.26 15.27
C ASN A 18 -3.66 -4.01 15.78
N ALA A 19 -2.48 -3.53 15.41
CA ALA A 19 -1.20 -4.11 15.78
C ALA A 19 -0.17 -3.01 16.00
N ASP A 20 0.58 -3.13 17.09
CA ASP A 20 1.66 -2.19 17.39
C ASP A 20 2.87 -2.42 16.47
N HIS A 21 3.55 -1.32 16.14
CA HIS A 21 4.76 -1.37 15.36
C HIS A 21 5.67 -0.17 15.66
N HIS A 22 6.95 -0.29 15.29
CA HIS A 22 7.95 0.78 15.43
C HIS A 22 8.35 1.41 14.08
N PHE A 23 7.68 1.02 12.99
CA PHE A 23 7.92 1.59 11.68
C PHE A 23 7.37 3.01 11.55
N THR A 24 8.03 3.82 10.72
CA THR A 24 7.53 5.14 10.34
C THR A 24 6.20 5.02 9.61
N ALA A 25 5.26 5.93 9.87
CA ALA A 25 4.01 5.98 9.13
C ALA A 25 4.26 6.14 7.62
N GLY A 26 3.58 5.34 6.81
CA GLY A 26 3.78 5.24 5.36
C GLY A 26 4.77 4.14 4.92
N THR A 27 5.51 3.51 5.85
CA THR A 27 6.43 2.42 5.51
C THR A 27 5.67 1.14 5.13
N VAL A 28 6.06 0.51 4.02
CA VAL A 28 5.61 -0.82 3.61
C VAL A 28 6.36 -1.88 4.41
N ILE A 29 5.63 -2.72 5.15
CA ILE A 29 6.21 -3.66 6.12
C ILE A 29 6.14 -5.13 5.68
N SER A 30 5.42 -5.42 4.59
CA SER A 30 5.31 -6.76 4.01
C SER A 30 5.17 -6.75 2.49
N ASP A 31 5.39 -7.93 1.88
CA ASP A 31 5.25 -8.15 0.43
C ASP A 31 3.79 -8.13 -0.06
N LYS A 32 2.83 -7.94 0.85
CA LYS A 32 1.40 -7.81 0.55
C LYS A 32 0.90 -6.38 0.71
N LEU A 33 1.82 -5.41 0.70
CA LEU A 33 1.51 -4.00 0.85
C LEU A 33 0.71 -3.68 2.12
N GLU A 34 1.20 -4.19 3.24
CA GLU A 34 0.82 -3.69 4.56
C GLU A 34 1.62 -2.43 4.85
N ILE A 35 0.92 -1.37 5.23
CA ILE A 35 1.50 -0.03 5.42
C ILE A 35 1.36 0.35 6.88
N ALA A 36 2.50 0.64 7.54
CA ALA A 36 2.54 1.19 8.88
C ALA A 36 1.80 2.54 8.92
N CYS A 37 0.92 2.74 9.89
CA CYS A 37 0.19 3.99 10.07
C CYS A 37 0.68 4.70 11.36
N GLY A 38 0.08 5.83 11.73
CA GLY A 38 0.39 6.44 13.04
C GLY A 38 0.02 5.52 14.22
N SER A 39 -0.96 4.65 14.01
CA SER A 39 -1.32 3.53 14.87
C SER A 39 -1.87 2.42 13.99
N GLY A 40 -1.49 1.17 14.27
CA GLY A 40 -1.94 0.03 13.51
C GLY A 40 -1.37 -0.05 12.09
N ILE A 41 -1.85 -1.03 11.34
CA ILE A 41 -1.36 -1.33 10.00
C ILE A 41 -2.54 -1.27 9.02
N LEU A 42 -2.31 -0.66 7.86
CA LEU A 42 -3.26 -0.67 6.75
C LEU A 42 -2.88 -1.77 5.76
N ARG A 43 -3.65 -2.85 5.73
CA ARG A 43 -3.50 -3.94 4.74
C ARG A 43 -4.29 -3.61 3.48
N VAL A 44 -3.60 -3.29 2.39
CA VAL A 44 -4.24 -2.94 1.12
C VAL A 44 -4.75 -4.19 0.40
N LYS A 45 -6.00 -4.16 -0.08
CA LYS A 45 -6.62 -5.27 -0.82
C LYS A 45 -6.85 -4.94 -2.29
N LYS A 46 -7.22 -3.70 -2.61
CA LYS A 46 -7.55 -3.28 -3.97
C LYS A 46 -7.02 -1.88 -4.27
N LEU A 47 -6.35 -1.76 -5.41
CA LEU A 47 -5.70 -0.53 -5.86
C LEU A 47 -6.16 -0.13 -7.26
N GLN A 48 -6.02 1.15 -7.58
CA GLN A 48 -6.18 1.67 -8.93
C GLN A 48 -5.11 2.72 -9.21
N GLN A 49 -4.21 2.41 -10.13
CA GLN A 49 -3.35 3.43 -10.73
C GLN A 49 -4.22 4.38 -11.57
N GLU A 50 -3.89 5.67 -11.58
CA GLU A 50 -4.58 6.66 -12.40
C GLU A 50 -4.79 6.21 -13.86
N SER A 51 -6.00 6.44 -14.38
CA SER A 51 -6.41 6.06 -15.74
C SER A 51 -6.30 4.55 -16.06
N LYS A 52 -6.09 3.68 -15.06
CA LYS A 52 -6.09 2.22 -15.21
C LYS A 52 -7.30 1.59 -14.51
N LYS A 53 -7.54 0.31 -14.83
CA LYS A 53 -8.53 -0.51 -14.10
C LYS A 53 -8.07 -0.76 -12.67
N ALA A 54 -9.04 -0.97 -11.78
CA ALA A 54 -8.77 -1.46 -10.45
C ALA A 54 -8.25 -2.91 -10.49
N LEU A 55 -7.29 -3.22 -9.64
CA LEU A 55 -6.66 -4.53 -9.50
C LEU A 55 -6.67 -4.95 -8.03
N ASN A 56 -6.73 -6.26 -7.78
CA ASN A 56 -6.42 -6.76 -6.44
C ASN A 56 -4.91 -6.61 -6.15
N ILE A 57 -4.51 -6.76 -4.90
CA ILE A 57 -3.12 -6.49 -4.50
C ILE A 57 -2.10 -7.40 -5.21
N GLU A 58 -2.42 -8.68 -5.40
CA GLU A 58 -1.52 -9.63 -6.06
C GLU A 58 -1.33 -9.28 -7.54
N GLU A 59 -2.41 -8.94 -8.25
CA GLU A 59 -2.36 -8.49 -9.64
C GLU A 59 -1.58 -7.18 -9.78
N PHE A 60 -1.78 -6.24 -8.85
CA PHE A 60 -1.10 -4.96 -8.87
C PHE A 60 0.41 -5.12 -8.70
N LEU A 61 0.84 -5.92 -7.72
CA LEU A 61 2.26 -6.09 -7.37
C LEU A 61 3.04 -6.85 -8.46
N ARG A 62 2.40 -7.71 -9.25
CA ARG A 62 3.03 -8.35 -10.42
C ARG A 62 3.52 -7.34 -11.47
N GLY A 63 2.82 -6.22 -11.63
CA GLY A 63 3.16 -5.18 -12.60
C GLY A 63 3.87 -3.97 -12.00
N THR A 64 3.70 -3.72 -10.71
CA THR A 64 4.30 -2.60 -9.98
C THR A 64 4.88 -3.12 -8.67
N ASN A 65 6.19 -3.32 -8.64
CA ASN A 65 6.86 -3.88 -7.48
C ASN A 65 7.10 -2.80 -6.42
N ILE A 66 6.24 -2.73 -5.40
CA ILE A 66 6.46 -1.89 -4.22
C ILE A 66 7.16 -2.74 -3.17
N LEU A 67 8.45 -2.45 -2.94
CA LEU A 67 9.28 -3.23 -2.04
C LEU A 67 8.98 -2.92 -0.58
N LYS A 68 9.24 -3.91 0.28
CA LYS A 68 9.34 -3.69 1.73
C LYS A 68 10.35 -2.56 2.03
N ASP A 69 10.09 -1.84 3.11
CA ASP A 69 10.84 -0.67 3.59
C ASP A 69 10.69 0.59 2.71
N THR A 70 9.90 0.53 1.63
CA THR A 70 9.49 1.72 0.88
C THR A 70 8.62 2.62 1.76
N VAL A 71 8.92 3.93 1.79
CA VAL A 71 8.08 4.93 2.45
C VAL A 71 7.19 5.60 1.41
N LEU A 72 5.88 5.34 1.51
CA LEU A 72 4.87 5.93 0.63
C LEU A 72 4.50 7.34 1.08
N LYS A 73 4.24 8.22 0.12
CA LYS A 73 3.86 9.63 0.34
C LYS A 73 2.47 9.93 -0.21
#